data_AF-A0A3D3TCT0-F1
#
_entry.id   AF-A0A3D3TCT0-F1
#
_cell.length_a   1.000
_cell.length_b   1.000
_cell.length_c   1.000
_cell.angle_alpha   90.00
_cell.angle_beta   90.00
_cell.angle_gamma   90.00
#
_symmetry.space_group_name_H-M   'P 1'
#
loop_
_entity.id
_entity.type
_entity.pdbx_description
1 polymer ?
#
loop_
_entity_poly.entity_id
_entity_poly.type
_entity_poly.pdbx_seq_one_letter_code
_entity_poly.pdbx_strand_id
1 'polypeptide(L)'
;MINYDIEYIKRLLDSFYDGDTSLEEEEILKQYFSRNDVPEQLEAEQKIFLDLFSGRGGCQASSLEQKLDLLIDNLEAEEERSIISLPRKSKKIILWKKITAVAACILVLISAGLFLLDNHSGKMNDTYSDPQDAYIETQKALTFVSSKLNKGFEQMESAQKNLEKTNKIIAKNLQL
;
A
#
# COMPACT_ATOMS: atom_id res chain seq x y z
N MET A 1 19.65 18.81 -26.33
CA MET A 1 18.81 18.85 -25.12
C MET A 1 17.43 18.41 -25.54
N ILE A 2 16.99 17.20 -25.18
CA ILE A 2 15.69 16.69 -25.64
C ILE A 2 14.63 17.35 -24.76
N ASN A 3 13.85 18.25 -25.38
CA ASN A 3 12.69 18.89 -24.79
C ASN A 3 11.47 18.09 -25.24
N TYR A 4 10.77 17.46 -24.29
CA TYR A 4 9.56 16.71 -24.58
C TYR A 4 8.36 17.64 -24.41
N ASP A 5 7.37 17.51 -25.29
CA ASP A 5 6.13 18.26 -25.19
C ASP A 5 5.37 17.83 -23.92
N ILE A 6 4.75 18.79 -23.23
CA ILE A 6 4.04 18.56 -21.96
C ILE A 6 2.82 17.66 -22.20
N GLU A 7 2.13 17.83 -23.32
CA GLU A 7 1.02 16.97 -23.75
C GLU A 7 1.46 15.52 -23.93
N TYR A 8 2.67 15.32 -24.47
CA TYR A 8 3.22 13.97 -24.66
C TYR A 8 3.53 13.30 -23.32
N ILE A 9 4.13 14.03 -22.37
CA ILE A 9 4.41 13.50 -21.02
C ILE A 9 3.12 13.18 -20.27
N LYS A 10 2.07 14.01 -20.37
CA LYS A 10 0.77 13.73 -19.76
C LYS A 10 0.15 12.44 -20.28
N ARG A 11 0.10 12.27 -21.61
CA ARG A 11 -0.41 11.03 -22.23
C ARG A 11 0.40 9.80 -21.79
N LEU A 12 1.70 9.97 -21.65
CA LEU A 12 2.60 8.90 -21.23
C LEU A 12 2.39 8.54 -19.75
N LEU A 13 2.10 9.54 -18.91
CA LEU A 13 1.77 9.36 -17.51
C LEU A 13 0.40 8.67 -17.33
N ASP A 14 -0.61 9.06 -18.12
CA ASP A 14 -1.91 8.37 -18.15
C ASP A 14 -1.72 6.90 -18.55
N SER A 15 -0.93 6.66 -19.60
CA SER A 15 -0.60 5.30 -20.05
C SER A 15 0.22 4.52 -19.03
N PHE A 16 1.04 5.20 -18.20
CA PHE A 16 1.81 4.61 -17.11
C PHE A 16 0.90 4.15 -15.97
N TYR A 17 -0.05 5.00 -15.56
CA TYR A 17 -1.05 4.63 -14.55
C TYR A 17 -1.97 3.51 -15.05
N ASP A 18 -2.26 3.49 -16.35
CA ASP A 18 -2.97 2.37 -17.01
C ASP A 18 -2.09 1.11 -17.18
N GLY A 19 -0.77 1.21 -16.99
CA GLY A 19 0.17 0.10 -17.12
C GLY A 19 0.35 -0.40 -18.56
N ASP A 20 0.15 0.48 -19.55
CA ASP A 20 0.37 0.18 -20.99
C ASP A 20 1.72 0.72 -21.50
N THR A 21 2.54 1.34 -20.65
CA THR A 21 3.88 1.84 -21.03
C THR A 21 4.88 0.71 -21.24
N SER A 22 5.74 0.90 -22.25
CA SER A 22 6.95 0.09 -22.45
C SER A 22 8.11 0.55 -21.55
N LEU A 23 9.14 -0.29 -21.40
CA LEU A 23 10.33 0.05 -20.62
C LEU A 23 11.05 1.32 -21.13
N GLU A 24 11.04 1.54 -22.44
CA GLU A 24 11.63 2.70 -23.09
C GLU A 24 10.87 3.99 -22.73
N GLU A 25 9.54 3.90 -22.68
CA GLU A 25 8.64 5.00 -22.30
C GLU A 25 8.74 5.34 -20.81
N GLU A 26 8.85 4.33 -19.95
CA GLU A 26 9.10 4.54 -18.52
C GLU A 26 10.48 5.19 -18.28
N GLU A 27 11.49 4.84 -19.08
CA GLU A 27 12.81 5.46 -19.00
C GLU A 27 12.76 6.95 -19.39
N ILE A 28 11.92 7.31 -20.38
CA ILE A 28 11.65 8.70 -20.76
C ILE A 28 10.98 9.45 -19.60
N LEU A 29 9.92 8.89 -18.98
CA LEU A 29 9.25 9.50 -17.83
C LEU A 29 10.23 9.69 -16.65
N LYS A 30 11.06 8.69 -16.38
CA LYS A 30 12.08 8.74 -15.35
C LYS A 30 13.11 9.83 -15.62
N GLN A 31 13.60 9.93 -16.86
CA GLN A 31 14.56 10.96 -17.25
C GLN A 31 13.96 12.37 -17.20
N TYR A 32 12.68 12.51 -17.55
CA TYR A 32 11.95 13.78 -17.50
C TYR A 32 11.74 14.26 -16.06
N PHE A 33 11.18 13.41 -15.18
CA PHE A 33 10.90 13.74 -13.79
C PHE A 33 12.15 13.77 -12.88
N SER A 34 13.29 13.25 -13.33
CA SER A 34 14.57 13.43 -12.61
C SER A 34 15.17 14.83 -12.77
N ARG A 35 14.64 15.66 -13.68
CA ARG A 35 15.10 17.05 -13.86
C ARG A 35 14.36 17.97 -12.88
N ASN A 36 15.06 18.98 -12.35
CA ASN A 36 14.50 19.97 -11.40
C ASN A 36 13.64 21.07 -12.05
N ASP A 37 13.33 20.97 -13.35
CA ASP A 37 12.61 22.00 -14.12
C ASP A 37 11.36 21.37 -14.77
N VAL A 38 10.41 20.99 -13.92
CA VAL A 38 9.11 20.43 -14.33
C VAL A 38 8.04 21.51 -14.16
N PRO A 39 7.11 21.69 -15.12
CA PRO A 39 6.03 22.67 -15.01
C PRO A 39 5.21 22.47 -13.73
N GLU A 40 4.73 23.57 -13.13
CA GLU A 40 3.95 23.58 -11.88
C GLU A 40 2.76 22.59 -11.89
N GLN A 41 2.14 22.36 -13.05
CA GLN A 41 1.01 21.41 -13.16
C GLN A 41 1.41 19.93 -13.01
N LEU A 42 2.69 19.60 -13.17
CA LEU A 42 3.22 18.25 -13.10
C LEU A 42 4.10 18.01 -11.87
N GLU A 43 4.23 18.98 -10.97
CA GLU A 43 5.02 18.86 -9.74
C GLU A 43 4.43 17.80 -8.79
N ALA A 44 3.09 17.77 -8.68
CA ALA A 44 2.38 16.75 -7.91
C ALA A 44 2.63 15.34 -8.47
N GLU A 45 2.53 15.20 -9.78
CA GLU A 45 2.77 13.93 -10.49
C GLU A 45 4.24 13.50 -10.40
N GLN A 46 5.18 14.44 -10.49
CA GLN A 46 6.60 14.20 -10.31
C GLN A 46 6.87 13.57 -8.95
N LYS A 47 6.29 14.12 -7.88
CA LYS A 47 6.48 13.60 -6.53
C LYS A 47 5.96 12.16 -6.39
N ILE A 48 4.75 11.89 -6.90
CA ILE A 48 4.13 10.56 -6.85
C ILE A 48 4.95 9.56 -7.66
N PHE A 49 5.29 9.91 -8.90
CA PHE A 49 6.09 9.09 -9.79
C PHE A 49 7.46 8.77 -9.17
N LEU A 50 8.17 9.78 -8.64
CA LEU A 50 9.45 9.57 -7.99
C LEU A 50 9.34 8.71 -6.73
N ASP A 51 8.31 8.88 -5.90
CA ASP A 51 8.11 8.05 -4.70
C ASP A 51 7.87 6.58 -5.06
N LEU A 52 7.03 6.31 -6.07
CA LEU A 52 6.77 4.96 -6.59
C LEU A 52 8.04 4.30 -7.15
N PHE A 53 8.86 5.03 -7.90
CA PHE A 53 10.11 4.51 -8.46
C PHE A 53 11.26 4.44 -7.44
N SER A 54 11.27 5.33 -6.44
CA SER A 54 12.23 5.32 -5.34
C SER A 54 11.92 4.22 -4.32
N GLY A 55 10.66 3.80 -4.23
CA GLY A 55 10.18 2.67 -3.42
C GLY A 55 10.71 1.29 -3.85
N ARG A 56 11.36 1.18 -5.03
CA ARG A 56 12.13 0.00 -5.42
C ARG A 56 13.50 -0.09 -4.73
N GLY A 57 13.80 0.84 -3.81
CA GLY A 57 14.92 0.77 -2.87
C GLY A 57 14.58 0.01 -1.59
N GLY A 58 14.49 -1.32 -1.65
CA GLY A 58 14.95 -2.26 -0.61
C GLY A 58 14.47 -2.22 0.85
N CYS A 59 13.58 -1.31 1.30
CA CYS A 59 13.43 -1.08 2.75
C CYS A 59 12.00 -1.16 3.32
N GLN A 60 10.93 -1.26 2.52
CA GLN A 60 9.56 -1.21 3.07
C GLN A 60 8.96 -2.59 3.36
N ALA A 61 9.39 -3.66 2.68
CA ALA A 61 8.85 -5.01 2.92
C ALA A 61 9.26 -5.57 4.31
N SER A 62 10.54 -5.45 4.67
CA SER A 62 11.06 -5.97 5.95
C SER A 62 10.55 -5.20 7.17
N SER A 63 10.32 -3.88 7.05
CA SER A 63 9.75 -3.09 8.15
C SER A 63 8.28 -3.44 8.43
N LEU A 64 7.53 -3.84 7.40
CA LEU A 64 6.15 -4.29 7.56
C LEU A 64 6.10 -5.72 8.12
N GLU A 65 7.00 -6.59 7.65
CA GLU A 65 7.19 -7.95 8.17
C GLU A 65 7.54 -7.93 9.67
N GLN A 66 8.54 -7.14 10.08
CA GLN A 66 8.89 -6.97 11.49
C GLN A 66 7.73 -6.41 12.34
N LYS A 67 6.91 -5.53 11.76
CA LYS A 67 5.73 -4.99 12.46
C LYS A 67 4.64 -6.05 12.62
N LEU A 68 4.51 -6.96 11.66
CA LEU A 68 3.59 -8.10 11.74
C LEU A 68 4.08 -9.10 12.80
N ASP A 69 5.35 -9.47 12.79
CA ASP A 69 5.95 -10.36 13.80
C ASP A 69 5.75 -9.83 15.22
N LEU A 70 6.02 -8.53 15.43
CA LEU A 70 5.79 -7.87 16.71
C LEU A 70 4.32 -7.87 17.15
N LEU A 71 3.39 -7.84 16.20
CA LEU A 71 1.95 -7.87 16.50
C LEU A 71 1.52 -9.28 16.90
N ILE A 72 2.08 -10.30 16.25
CA ILE A 72 1.87 -11.72 16.59
C ILE A 72 2.37 -12.01 18.01
N ASP A 73 3.61 -11.62 18.34
CA ASP A 73 4.22 -11.86 19.66
C ASP A 73 3.43 -11.15 20.79
N ASN A 74 2.94 -9.93 20.54
CA ASN A 74 2.16 -9.18 21.53
C ASN A 74 0.78 -9.81 21.79
N LEU A 75 0.15 -10.36 20.76
CA LEU A 75 -1.14 -11.05 20.90
C LEU A 75 -0.98 -12.36 21.69
N GLU A 76 0.09 -13.12 21.45
CA GLU A 76 0.41 -14.35 22.20
C GLU A 76 0.65 -14.04 23.70
N ALA A 77 1.37 -12.96 24.00
CA ALA A 77 1.63 -12.52 25.38
C ALA A 77 0.40 -11.98 26.13
N GLU A 78 -0.61 -11.48 25.42
CA GLU A 78 -1.89 -11.03 25.99
C GLU A 78 -2.82 -12.21 26.32
N GLU A 79 -2.82 -13.27 25.51
CA GLU A 79 -3.60 -14.48 25.77
C GLU A 79 -3.14 -15.22 27.04
N GLU A 80 -1.83 -15.37 27.27
CA GLU A 80 -1.29 -16.08 28.44
C GLU A 80 -1.55 -15.39 29.78
N ARG A 81 -1.70 -14.05 29.81
CA ARG A 81 -1.97 -13.29 31.04
C ARG A 81 -3.42 -13.37 31.50
N SER A 82 -4.33 -13.80 30.62
CA SER A 82 -5.76 -13.85 30.92
C SER A 82 -6.21 -15.10 31.69
N ILE A 83 -5.38 -16.16 31.73
CA ILE A 83 -5.82 -17.50 32.17
C ILE A 83 -5.41 -17.92 33.60
N ILE A 84 -4.58 -17.18 34.34
CA ILE A 84 -4.09 -17.68 35.66
C ILE A 84 -4.06 -16.62 36.78
N SER A 85 -4.97 -16.79 37.75
CA SER A 85 -4.87 -16.48 39.21
C SER A 85 -5.44 -15.17 39.83
N LEU A 86 -6.60 -15.31 40.50
CA LEU A 86 -6.94 -14.60 41.76
C LEU A 86 -7.05 -15.68 42.86
N PRO A 87 -6.46 -15.54 44.08
CA PRO A 87 -6.84 -14.50 45.04
C PRO A 87 -5.73 -14.02 46.04
N ARG A 88 -5.80 -12.78 46.56
CA ARG A 88 -5.21 -12.39 47.88
C ARG A 88 -5.87 -11.10 48.38
N LYS A 89 -6.83 -11.24 49.30
CA LYS A 89 -7.63 -10.15 49.88
C LYS A 89 -6.81 -9.41 50.95
N SER A 90 -6.55 -8.11 50.74
CA SER A 90 -6.51 -7.02 51.76
C SER A 90 -5.76 -5.78 51.26
N LYS A 91 -4.72 -5.92 50.43
CA LYS A 91 -4.09 -4.79 49.71
C LYS A 91 -4.73 -4.53 48.35
N LYS A 92 -5.34 -5.57 47.77
CA LYS A 92 -6.04 -5.50 46.48
C LYS A 92 -7.21 -4.51 46.52
N ILE A 93 -8.05 -4.48 47.57
CA ILE A 93 -9.24 -3.59 47.59
C ILE A 93 -8.87 -2.09 47.49
N ILE A 94 -7.78 -1.65 48.12
CA ILE A 94 -7.33 -0.25 48.08
C ILE A 94 -6.75 0.10 46.69
N LEU A 95 -6.00 -0.83 46.10
CA LEU A 95 -5.50 -0.69 44.73
C LEU A 95 -6.64 -0.72 43.70
N TRP A 96 -7.65 -1.58 43.89
CA TRP A 96 -8.81 -1.68 43.02
C TRP A 96 -9.68 -0.44 43.11
N LYS A 97 -9.77 0.22 44.28
CA LYS A 97 -10.42 1.54 44.43
C LYS A 97 -9.73 2.65 43.62
N LYS A 98 -8.39 2.64 43.55
CA LYS A 98 -7.62 3.57 42.70
C LYS A 98 -7.77 3.25 41.21
N ILE A 99 -7.80 1.97 40.85
CA ILE A 99 -8.03 1.52 39.48
C ILE A 99 -9.45 1.81 39.02
N THR A 100 -10.49 1.68 39.88
CA THR A 100 -11.86 2.06 39.53
C THR A 100 -12.03 3.56 39.29
N ALA A 101 -11.28 4.41 40.00
CA ALA A 101 -11.31 5.84 39.75
C ALA A 101 -10.74 6.19 38.36
N VAL A 102 -9.60 5.60 38.01
CA VAL A 102 -8.98 5.78 36.68
C VAL A 102 -9.85 5.17 35.58
N ALA A 103 -10.40 3.98 35.79
CA ALA A 103 -11.30 3.33 34.84
C ALA A 103 -12.59 4.13 34.61
N ALA A 104 -13.18 4.72 35.66
CA ALA A 104 -14.34 5.60 35.53
C ALA A 104 -14.00 6.87 34.73
N CYS A 105 -12.85 7.49 34.95
CA CYS A 105 -12.40 8.62 34.15
C CYS A 105 -12.21 8.25 32.67
N ILE A 106 -11.59 7.10 32.39
CA ILE A 106 -11.40 6.59 31.03
C ILE A 106 -12.75 6.31 30.38
N LEU A 107 -13.69 5.65 31.08
CA LEU A 107 -15.03 5.40 30.58
C LEU A 107 -15.80 6.69 30.30
N VAL A 108 -15.69 7.72 31.15
CA VAL A 108 -16.32 9.03 30.92
C VAL A 108 -15.69 9.73 29.72
N LEU A 109 -14.37 9.68 29.55
CA LEU A 109 -13.69 10.25 28.38
C LEU A 109 -14.05 9.50 27.09
N ILE A 110 -14.13 8.17 27.12
CA ILE A 110 -14.57 7.35 25.98
C ILE A 110 -16.04 7.63 25.68
N SER A 111 -16.92 7.68 26.68
CA SER A 111 -18.34 7.97 26.45
C SER A 111 -18.56 9.37 25.90
N ALA A 112 -17.82 10.36 26.40
CA ALA A 112 -17.89 11.74 25.89
C ALA A 112 -17.28 11.83 24.48
N GLY A 113 -16.15 11.15 24.24
CA GLY A 113 -15.51 11.09 22.92
C GLY A 113 -16.40 10.42 21.88
N LEU A 114 -17.01 9.28 22.20
CA LEU A 114 -17.99 8.61 21.34
C LEU A 114 -19.26 9.44 21.16
N PHE A 115 -19.77 10.09 22.21
CA PHE A 115 -20.95 10.97 22.11
C PHE A 115 -20.70 12.17 21.20
N LEU A 116 -19.51 12.78 21.26
CA LEU A 116 -19.12 13.86 20.35
C LEU A 116 -18.90 13.36 18.92
N LEU A 117 -18.41 12.13 18.74
CA LEU A 117 -18.20 11.53 17.43
C LEU A 117 -19.52 11.06 16.77
N ASP A 118 -20.46 10.49 17.53
CA ASP A 118 -21.80 10.12 17.05
C ASP A 118 -22.58 11.35 16.56
N ASN A 119 -22.39 12.50 17.24
CA ASN A 119 -22.95 13.78 16.83
C ASN A 119 -22.24 14.39 15.59
N HIS A 120 -21.21 13.73 15.06
CA HIS A 120 -20.61 13.95 13.75
C HIS A 120 -20.94 12.81 12.80
N SER A 121 -22.21 12.42 12.76
CA SER A 121 -22.81 11.68 11.64
C SER A 121 -22.90 12.55 10.39
N GLY A 122 -21.78 13.10 9.93
CA GLY A 122 -21.64 13.45 8.53
C GLY A 122 -21.64 12.13 7.78
N LYS A 123 -22.80 11.73 7.23
CA LYS A 123 -22.86 10.61 6.29
C LYS A 123 -21.76 10.86 5.27
N MET A 124 -20.74 10.01 5.28
CA MET A 124 -19.76 9.98 4.21
C MET A 124 -20.60 9.67 2.97
N ASN A 125 -20.72 10.64 2.06
CA ASN A 125 -21.44 10.42 0.82
C ASN A 125 -20.71 9.30 0.09
N ASP A 126 -21.39 8.16 -0.05
CA ASP A 126 -20.87 7.08 -0.87
C ASP A 126 -20.66 7.59 -2.29
N THR A 127 -19.63 7.09 -2.97
CA THR A 127 -19.25 7.56 -4.31
C THR A 127 -20.34 7.22 -5.34
N TYR A 128 -21.14 6.19 -5.05
CA TYR A 128 -22.26 5.75 -5.88
C TYR A 128 -23.57 5.81 -5.09
N SER A 129 -24.64 6.29 -5.74
CA SER A 129 -25.97 6.41 -5.15
C SER A 129 -26.76 5.10 -5.18
N ASP A 130 -26.43 4.19 -6.10
CA ASP A 130 -27.04 2.87 -6.25
C ASP A 130 -26.01 1.76 -5.99
N PRO A 131 -26.26 0.83 -5.05
CA PRO A 131 -25.41 -0.33 -4.82
C PRO A 131 -25.12 -1.18 -6.08
N GLN A 132 -26.03 -1.24 -7.05
CA GLN A 132 -25.83 -2.01 -8.29
C GLN A 132 -24.76 -1.38 -9.19
N ASP A 133 -24.73 -0.05 -9.28
CA ASP A 133 -23.76 0.67 -10.09
C ASP A 133 -22.34 0.50 -9.51
N ALA A 134 -22.20 0.59 -8.19
CA ALA A 134 -20.92 0.33 -7.52
C ALA A 134 -20.39 -1.09 -7.80
N TYR A 135 -21.28 -2.08 -7.82
CA TYR A 135 -20.93 -3.46 -8.12
C TYR A 135 -20.42 -3.63 -9.56
N ILE A 136 -21.12 -3.02 -10.52
CA ILE A 136 -20.73 -3.06 -11.94
C ILE A 136 -19.35 -2.41 -12.14
N GLU A 137 -19.12 -1.24 -11.55
CA GLU A 137 -17.82 -0.56 -11.64
C GLU A 137 -16.71 -1.35 -10.95
N THR A 138 -17.00 -1.98 -9.81
CA THR A 138 -16.06 -2.88 -9.14
C THR A 138 -15.68 -4.07 -10.03
N GLN A 139 -16.65 -4.69 -10.69
CA GLN A 139 -16.39 -5.80 -11.63
C GLN A 139 -15.52 -5.34 -12.80
N LYS A 140 -15.77 -4.15 -13.36
CA LYS A 140 -14.94 -3.57 -14.42
C LYS A 140 -13.51 -3.34 -13.93
N ALA A 141 -13.34 -2.73 -12.77
CA ALA A 141 -12.03 -2.48 -12.17
C ALA A 141 -11.26 -3.79 -11.91
N LEU A 142 -11.90 -4.79 -11.31
CA LEU A 142 -11.29 -6.11 -11.09
C LEU A 142 -10.89 -6.79 -12.39
N THR A 143 -11.75 -6.72 -13.41
CA THR A 143 -11.48 -7.30 -14.73
C THR A 143 -10.31 -6.59 -15.40
N PHE A 144 -10.26 -5.26 -15.31
CA PHE A 144 -9.16 -4.46 -15.84
C PHE A 144 -7.84 -4.86 -15.19
N VAL A 145 -7.77 -4.86 -13.85
CA VAL A 145 -6.56 -5.28 -13.11
C VAL A 145 -6.14 -6.70 -13.47
N SER A 146 -7.09 -7.65 -13.52
CA SER A 146 -6.82 -9.04 -13.93
C SER A 146 -6.24 -9.12 -15.34
N SER A 147 -6.78 -8.34 -16.28
CA SER A 147 -6.28 -8.30 -17.66
C SER A 147 -4.85 -7.77 -17.75
N LYS A 148 -4.49 -6.78 -16.92
CA LYS A 148 -3.13 -6.21 -16.86
C LYS A 148 -2.14 -7.18 -16.25
N LEU A 149 -2.53 -7.88 -15.18
CA LEU A 149 -1.70 -8.93 -14.58
C LEU A 149 -1.42 -10.06 -15.59
N ASN A 150 -2.43 -10.52 -16.33
CA ASN A 150 -2.24 -11.55 -17.35
C ASN A 150 -1.28 -11.10 -18.45
N LYS A 151 -1.42 -9.87 -18.96
CA LYS A 151 -0.46 -9.29 -19.92
C LYS A 151 0.96 -9.23 -19.35
N GLY A 152 1.12 -8.82 -18.09
CA GLY A 152 2.41 -8.81 -17.40
C GLY A 152 3.05 -10.20 -17.28
N PHE A 153 2.23 -11.23 -16.98
CA PHE A 153 2.70 -12.61 -16.96
C PHE A 153 3.15 -13.11 -18.34
N GLU A 154 2.45 -12.78 -19.42
CA GLU A 154 2.85 -13.14 -20.79
C GLU A 154 4.20 -12.51 -21.20
N GLN A 155 4.40 -11.22 -20.84
CA GLN A 155 5.68 -10.53 -21.09
C GLN A 155 6.82 -11.19 -20.30
N MET A 156 6.59 -11.53 -19.03
CA MET A 156 7.58 -12.19 -18.18
C MET A 156 7.91 -13.61 -18.67
N GLU A 157 6.91 -14.40 -19.09
CA GLU A 157 7.12 -15.74 -19.67
C GLU A 157 7.97 -15.65 -20.95
N SER A 158 7.71 -14.64 -21.79
CA SER A 158 8.49 -14.40 -23.01
C SER A 158 9.93 -14.02 -22.70
N ALA A 159 10.16 -13.16 -21.70
CA ALA A 159 11.49 -12.82 -21.21
C ALA A 159 12.22 -14.05 -20.65
N GLN A 160 11.55 -14.87 -19.85
CA GLN A 160 12.13 -16.11 -19.30
C GLN A 160 12.55 -17.09 -20.40
N LYS A 161 11.70 -17.31 -21.41
CA LYS A 161 12.05 -18.14 -22.59
C LYS A 161 13.27 -17.61 -23.32
N ASN A 162 13.40 -16.29 -23.46
CA ASN A 162 14.57 -15.66 -24.09
C ASN A 162 15.83 -15.83 -23.24
N LEU A 163 15.74 -15.64 -21.92
CA LEU A 163 16.85 -15.88 -21.00
C LEU A 163 17.31 -17.35 -21.01
N GLU A 164 16.38 -18.30 -21.02
CA GLU A 164 16.69 -19.74 -21.11
C GLU A 164 17.43 -20.08 -22.42
N LYS A 165 16.94 -19.56 -23.56
CA LYS A 165 17.60 -19.72 -24.86
C LYS A 165 19.02 -19.16 -24.83
N THR A 166 19.20 -17.95 -24.29
CA THR A 166 20.50 -17.30 -24.16
C THR A 166 21.44 -18.11 -23.28
N ASN A 167 20.98 -18.57 -22.11
CA ASN A 167 21.75 -19.43 -21.21
C ASN A 167 22.17 -20.74 -21.87
N LYS A 168 21.28 -21.37 -22.64
CA LYS A 168 21.58 -22.59 -23.41
C LYS A 168 22.65 -22.35 -24.48
N ILE A 169 22.60 -21.21 -25.16
CA ILE A 169 23.62 -20.82 -26.15
C ILE A 169 24.97 -20.59 -25.46
N ILE A 170 25.00 -19.85 -24.36
CA ILE A 170 26.23 -19.58 -23.59
C ILE A 170 26.83 -20.90 -23.10
N ALA A 171 26.04 -21.78 -22.49
CA ALA A 171 26.49 -23.08 -22.01
C ALA A 171 27.08 -23.96 -23.14
N LYS A 172 26.47 -23.93 -24.34
CA LYS A 172 26.98 -24.68 -25.50
C LYS A 172 28.33 -24.14 -25.99
N ASN A 173 28.54 -22.82 -25.93
CA ASN A 173 29.80 -22.20 -26.35
C ASN A 173 30.92 -22.33 -25.29
N LEU A 174 30.58 -22.56 -24.02
CA LEU A 174 31.53 -22.82 -22.93
C LEU A 174 31.94 -24.29 -22.79
N GLN A 175 31.31 -25.21 -23.53
CA GLN A 175 31.64 -26.63 -23.59
C GLN A 175 32.51 -27.02 -24.82
N LEU A 176 33.05 -26.01 -25.51
CA LEU A 176 34.20 -26.13 -26.41
C LEU A 176 35.47 -25.72 -25.66
#